data_AF-A0A7J6SDC6-F1
#
_entry.id   AF-A0A7J6SDC6-F1
#
_cell.length_a   1.000
_cell.length_b   1.000
_cell.length_c   1.000
_cell.angle_alpha   90.00
_cell.angle_beta   90.00
_cell.angle_gamma   90.00
#
_symmetry.space_group_name_H-M   'P 1'
#
loop_
_entity.id
_entity.type
_entity.pdbx_description
1 polymer ?
#
loop_
_entity_poly.entity_id
_entity_poly.type
_entity_poly.pdbx_seq_one_letter_code
_entity_poly.pdbx_strand_id
1 'polypeptide(L)'
;RIFDEAGVTPKGKTTRNKVLEEIGKVVKPRPRPSLTQKHKKDRLDWARANLKRDFSTVIWTDEARATLDGPDNWATGWILNGSTTPVRVRRQQGGGGVMIWAAIVGDQLIGPTRVPNGVKLNSQEYTKLLTSSFLPWYRSRSASVKRKLIWMHDNAPAHNSHHTRDFLAKKGFKDQKLMTWPACSPDLNPIEHLWSIIKRRVYADGRQYGTAEELWKAIEEVSKNISREEVQKLTQSVDSRLERVLTCRGGYIE
;
A
#
# COMPACT_ATOMS: atom_id res chain seq x y z
N ARG A 1 -33.32 9.06 2.50
CA ARG A 1 -32.57 9.20 1.23
C ARG A 1 -32.59 7.91 0.42
N ILE A 2 -31.92 6.80 0.78
CA ILE A 2 -31.97 5.53 0.02
C ILE A 2 -33.40 5.00 -0.23
N PHE A 3 -34.25 4.96 0.79
CA PHE A 3 -35.63 4.47 0.63
C PHE A 3 -36.52 5.42 -0.18
N ASP A 4 -36.26 6.72 -0.10
CA ASP A 4 -37.00 7.74 -0.84
C ASP A 4 -36.55 7.77 -2.31
N GLU A 5 -35.25 7.64 -2.57
CA GLU A 5 -34.64 7.49 -3.91
C GLU A 5 -35.04 6.16 -4.58
N ALA A 6 -35.32 5.11 -3.79
CA ALA A 6 -35.82 3.83 -4.27
C ALA A 6 -37.36 3.76 -4.41
N GLY A 7 -38.08 4.87 -4.19
CA GLY A 7 -39.54 4.92 -4.33
C GLY A 7 -40.31 4.06 -3.31
N VAL A 8 -39.68 3.69 -2.20
CA VAL A 8 -40.31 2.87 -1.15
C VAL A 8 -41.17 3.77 -0.26
N THR A 9 -42.44 3.39 -0.08
CA THR A 9 -43.41 4.13 0.76
C THR A 9 -42.86 4.35 2.18
N PRO A 10 -43.17 5.49 2.85
CA PRO A 10 -42.61 5.79 4.16
C PRO A 10 -42.96 4.71 5.20
N LYS A 11 -41.97 3.88 5.55
CA LYS A 11 -42.09 2.85 6.58
C LYS A 11 -41.44 3.32 7.89
N GLY A 12 -41.95 2.84 9.02
CA GLY A 12 -41.40 3.10 10.33
C GLY A 12 -39.94 2.63 10.46
N LYS A 13 -39.17 3.29 11.33
CA LYS A 13 -37.73 3.04 11.56
C LYS A 13 -37.41 1.55 11.74
N THR A 14 -38.22 0.82 12.52
CA THR A 14 -38.05 -0.61 12.80
C THR A 14 -38.15 -1.48 11.55
N THR A 15 -39.10 -1.20 10.66
CA THR A 15 -39.28 -1.95 9.41
C THR A 15 -38.15 -1.65 8.42
N ARG A 16 -37.70 -0.39 8.34
CA ARG A 16 -36.55 -0.02 7.52
C ARG A 16 -35.28 -0.72 7.98
N ASN A 17 -35.05 -0.84 9.28
CA ASN A 17 -33.89 -1.55 9.83
C ASN A 17 -33.92 -3.04 9.50
N LYS A 18 -35.06 -3.73 9.65
CA LYS A 18 -35.19 -5.15 9.26
C LYS A 18 -34.90 -5.37 7.77
N VAL A 19 -35.43 -4.50 6.90
CA VAL A 19 -35.17 -4.58 5.47
C VAL A 19 -33.68 -4.34 5.18
N LEU A 20 -33.05 -3.32 5.80
CA LEU A 20 -31.62 -3.07 5.65
C LEU A 20 -30.74 -4.22 6.16
N GLU A 21 -31.16 -4.92 7.21
CA GLU A 21 -30.48 -6.11 7.73
C GLU A 21 -30.56 -7.29 6.75
N GLU A 22 -31.63 -7.39 5.97
CA GLU A 22 -31.80 -8.41 4.92
C GLU A 22 -31.07 -8.08 3.61
N ILE A 23 -31.03 -6.80 3.21
CA ILE A 23 -30.51 -6.39 1.89
C ILE A 23 -29.14 -5.71 1.92
N GLY A 24 -28.64 -5.35 3.09
CA GLY A 24 -27.47 -4.49 3.24
C GLY A 24 -26.54 -4.91 4.37
N LYS A 25 -25.27 -4.52 4.27
CA LYS A 25 -24.29 -4.68 5.35
C LYS A 25 -23.89 -3.32 5.88
N VAL A 26 -23.86 -3.19 7.20
CA VAL A 26 -23.18 -2.05 7.83
C VAL A 26 -21.67 -2.24 7.68
N VAL A 27 -21.05 -1.41 6.84
CA VAL A 27 -19.60 -1.37 6.66
C VAL A 27 -19.06 -0.11 7.31
N LYS A 28 -18.03 -0.25 8.15
CA LYS A 28 -17.30 0.93 8.65
C LYS A 28 -16.53 1.57 7.49
N PRO A 29 -16.73 2.86 7.20
CA PRO A 29 -15.96 3.53 6.16
C PRO A 29 -14.48 3.55 6.53
N ARG A 30 -13.60 3.28 5.55
CA ARG A 30 -12.15 3.38 5.76
C ARG A 30 -11.75 4.85 5.81
N PRO A 31 -11.05 5.32 6.86
CA PRO A 31 -10.57 6.69 6.89
C PRO A 31 -9.56 6.90 5.75
N ARG A 32 -9.77 7.94 4.94
CA ARG A 32 -8.84 8.40 3.91
C ARG A 32 -8.74 9.93 4.00
N PRO A 33 -7.57 10.54 3.73
CA PRO A 33 -7.47 11.99 3.62
C PRO A 33 -8.46 12.54 2.59
N SER A 34 -8.99 13.75 2.81
CA SER A 34 -9.85 14.36 1.80
C SER A 34 -9.02 14.81 0.58
N LEU A 35 -9.51 14.52 -0.62
CA LEU A 35 -8.90 15.00 -1.86
C LEU A 35 -9.40 16.42 -2.16
N THR A 36 -8.48 17.38 -2.16
CA THR A 36 -8.74 18.73 -2.67
C THR A 36 -8.96 18.69 -4.18
N GLN A 37 -9.54 19.75 -4.76
CA GLN A 37 -9.68 19.84 -6.21
C GLN A 37 -8.33 19.82 -6.93
N LYS A 38 -7.30 20.41 -6.29
CA LYS A 38 -5.92 20.31 -6.77
C LYS A 38 -5.45 18.85 -6.80
N HIS A 39 -5.66 18.07 -5.73
CA HIS A 39 -5.27 16.66 -5.72
C HIS A 39 -5.94 15.87 -6.86
N LYS A 40 -7.25 16.08 -7.07
CA LYS A 40 -7.98 15.40 -8.15
C LYS A 40 -7.45 15.78 -9.53
N LYS A 41 -7.16 17.07 -9.76
CA LYS A 41 -6.55 17.54 -11.01
C LYS A 41 -5.18 16.92 -11.23
N ASP A 42 -4.30 16.99 -10.24
CA ASP A 42 -2.93 16.45 -10.33
C ASP A 42 -2.96 14.92 -10.60
N ARG A 43 -3.90 14.20 -9.97
CA ARG A 43 -4.15 12.76 -10.24
C ARG A 43 -4.62 12.51 -11.66
N LEU A 44 -5.53 13.32 -12.20
CA LEU A 44 -6.01 13.19 -13.58
C LEU A 44 -4.90 13.46 -14.58
N ASP A 45 -4.15 14.53 -14.39
CA ASP A 45 -3.06 14.93 -15.30
C ASP A 45 -1.96 13.87 -15.29
N TRP A 46 -1.64 13.33 -14.11
CA TRP A 46 -0.71 12.22 -13.98
C TRP A 46 -1.22 10.93 -14.66
N ALA A 47 -2.49 10.57 -14.45
CA ALA A 47 -3.08 9.39 -15.09
C ALA A 47 -3.07 9.50 -16.62
N ARG A 48 -3.43 10.68 -17.18
CA ARG A 48 -3.38 10.92 -18.63
C ARG A 48 -1.95 10.81 -19.19
N ALA A 49 -0.97 11.37 -18.47
CA ALA A 49 0.42 11.38 -18.90
C ALA A 49 1.12 10.01 -18.84
N ASN A 50 0.59 9.08 -18.04
CA ASN A 50 1.19 7.76 -17.81
C ASN A 50 0.35 6.59 -18.35
N LEU A 51 -0.81 6.86 -18.97
CA LEU A 51 -1.64 5.81 -19.56
C LEU A 51 -0.85 5.06 -20.65
N LYS A 52 -0.92 3.73 -20.65
CA LYS A 52 -0.20 2.84 -21.58
C LYS A 52 1.32 2.90 -21.46
N ARG A 53 1.84 3.45 -20.37
CA ARG A 53 3.28 3.38 -20.06
C ARG A 53 3.66 1.93 -19.76
N ASP A 54 4.87 1.55 -20.15
CA ASP A 54 5.46 0.30 -19.67
C ASP A 54 5.83 0.39 -18.18
N PHE A 55 4.92 -0.05 -17.31
CA PHE A 55 5.12 -0.07 -15.86
C PHE A 55 6.00 -1.22 -15.37
N SER A 56 6.39 -2.16 -16.25
CA SER A 56 7.29 -3.26 -15.87
C SER A 56 8.70 -2.79 -15.52
N THR A 57 9.07 -1.59 -15.98
CA THR A 57 10.37 -0.96 -15.72
C THR A 57 10.36 0.02 -14.54
N VAL A 58 9.20 0.25 -13.93
CA VAL A 58 9.05 1.15 -12.78
C VAL A 58 9.34 0.38 -11.50
N ILE A 59 10.25 0.93 -10.69
CA ILE A 59 10.58 0.46 -9.36
C ILE A 59 9.66 1.17 -8.39
N TRP A 60 8.62 0.47 -7.96
CA TRP A 60 7.65 0.95 -6.98
C TRP A 60 8.19 0.70 -5.60
N THR A 61 8.36 1.75 -4.79
CA THR A 61 8.92 1.64 -3.44
C THR A 61 7.98 2.25 -2.42
N ASP A 62 8.01 1.73 -1.20
CA ASP A 62 7.21 2.23 -0.09
C ASP A 62 7.67 1.64 1.26
N GLU A 63 7.20 2.24 2.35
CA GLU A 63 7.32 1.72 3.70
C GLU A 63 5.96 1.34 4.29
N ALA A 64 5.91 0.18 4.95
CA ALA A 64 4.73 -0.22 5.71
C ALA A 64 5.06 -0.57 7.16
N ARG A 65 4.10 -0.25 8.03
CA ARG A 65 4.10 -0.74 9.42
C ARG A 65 3.25 -2.02 9.52
N ALA A 66 3.83 -3.03 10.17
CA ALA A 66 3.16 -4.21 10.69
C ALA A 66 3.17 -4.16 12.22
N THR A 67 2.07 -4.55 12.86
CA THR A 67 1.85 -4.45 14.32
C THR A 67 1.82 -5.83 14.97
N LEU A 68 2.11 -5.92 16.26
CA LEU A 68 2.12 -7.21 16.96
C LEU A 68 0.70 -7.80 17.16
N ASP A 69 -0.31 -6.93 17.28
CA ASP A 69 -1.69 -7.31 17.63
C ASP A 69 -2.61 -7.52 16.41
N GLY A 70 -2.01 -7.67 15.23
CA GLY A 70 -2.74 -7.75 13.96
C GLY A 70 -3.11 -6.38 13.36
N PRO A 71 -3.57 -6.31 12.10
CA PRO A 71 -3.76 -5.04 11.42
C PRO A 71 -4.84 -4.21 12.11
N ASP A 72 -4.64 -2.90 12.13
CA ASP A 72 -5.49 -1.98 12.88
C ASP A 72 -6.98 -2.06 12.47
N ASN A 73 -7.27 -2.49 11.24
CA ASN A 73 -8.61 -2.51 10.65
C ASN A 73 -9.14 -3.88 10.18
N TRP A 74 -8.45 -5.00 10.45
CA TRP A 74 -8.92 -6.33 9.97
C TRP A 74 -9.91 -7.06 10.86
N ALA A 75 -10.36 -6.44 11.95
CA ALA A 75 -11.33 -7.02 12.87
C ALA A 75 -12.79 -6.99 12.35
N THR A 76 -13.00 -7.04 11.04
CA THR A 76 -14.36 -7.06 10.46
C THR A 76 -14.56 -8.38 9.73
N GLY A 77 -15.51 -9.19 10.21
CA GLY A 77 -15.83 -10.52 9.68
C GLY A 77 -17.30 -10.84 9.89
N TRP A 78 -17.76 -11.93 9.27
CA TRP A 78 -19.09 -12.48 9.50
C TRP A 78 -18.98 -13.60 10.54
N ILE A 79 -19.86 -13.58 11.53
CA ILE A 79 -20.01 -14.67 12.51
C ILE A 79 -21.42 -15.23 12.35
N LEU A 80 -21.56 -16.56 12.40
CA LEU A 80 -22.88 -17.20 12.38
C LEU A 80 -23.63 -16.87 13.68
N ASN A 81 -24.95 -16.75 13.60
CA ASN A 81 -25.80 -16.55 14.77
C ASN A 81 -25.57 -17.67 15.80
N GLY A 82 -25.28 -17.30 17.05
CA GLY A 82 -24.96 -18.23 18.13
C GLY A 82 -23.47 -18.61 18.26
N SER A 83 -22.60 -18.12 17.37
CA SER A 83 -21.15 -18.33 17.48
C SER A 83 -20.48 -17.28 18.38
N THR A 84 -19.47 -17.69 19.14
CA THR A 84 -18.69 -16.77 19.98
C THR A 84 -17.81 -15.88 19.11
N THR A 85 -17.89 -14.56 19.31
CA THR A 85 -17.00 -13.60 18.64
C THR A 85 -15.55 -13.89 19.02
N PRO A 86 -14.61 -14.00 18.05
CA PRO A 86 -13.19 -14.12 18.36
C PRO A 86 -12.73 -12.94 19.22
N VAL A 87 -12.13 -13.21 20.38
CA VAL A 87 -11.60 -12.17 21.26
C VAL A 87 -10.26 -11.71 20.70
N ARG A 88 -10.21 -10.48 20.20
CA ARG A 88 -8.93 -9.83 19.87
C ARG A 88 -8.31 -9.31 21.16
N VAL A 89 -7.24 -9.95 21.62
CA VAL A 89 -6.44 -9.43 22.72
C VAL A 89 -5.68 -8.20 22.23
N ARG A 90 -5.88 -7.06 22.88
CA ARG A 90 -5.08 -5.85 22.69
C ARG A 90 -4.19 -5.66 23.90
N ARG A 91 -2.93 -5.30 23.68
CA ARG A 91 -2.01 -4.99 24.79
C ARG A 91 -2.44 -3.71 25.49
N GLN A 92 -2.27 -3.66 26.81
CA GLN A 92 -2.59 -2.46 27.60
C GLN A 92 -1.57 -1.33 27.42
N GLN A 93 -0.33 -1.62 27.04
CA GLN A 93 0.71 -0.61 26.78
C GLN A 93 1.58 -0.97 25.56
N GLY A 94 1.93 0.04 24.76
CA GLY A 94 2.94 -0.06 23.70
C GLY A 94 2.58 -0.98 22.53
N GLY A 95 1.88 -0.42 21.53
CA GLY A 95 1.65 -1.08 20.24
C GLY A 95 2.96 -1.25 19.46
N GLY A 96 3.70 -2.32 19.78
CA GLY A 96 4.92 -2.70 19.08
C GLY A 96 4.65 -3.07 17.62
N GLY A 97 5.71 -3.07 16.82
CA GLY A 97 5.61 -3.42 15.42
C GLY A 97 6.95 -3.34 14.71
N VAL A 98 6.90 -3.64 13.43
CA VAL A 98 8.04 -3.58 12.53
C VAL A 98 7.71 -2.60 11.42
N MET A 99 8.64 -1.67 11.16
CA MET A 99 8.62 -0.85 9.95
C MET A 99 9.43 -1.57 8.88
N ILE A 100 8.86 -1.68 7.69
CA ILE A 100 9.37 -2.50 6.60
C ILE A 100 9.48 -1.61 5.37
N TRP A 101 10.58 -1.73 4.65
CA TRP A 101 10.73 -1.17 3.31
C TRP A 101 10.80 -2.31 2.28
N ALA A 102 10.21 -2.10 1.11
CA ALA A 102 10.38 -2.99 -0.02
C ALA A 102 10.27 -2.23 -1.34
N ALA A 103 10.62 -2.90 -2.43
CA ALA A 103 10.33 -2.44 -3.76
C ALA A 103 9.83 -3.57 -4.66
N ILE A 104 9.00 -3.25 -5.65
CA ILE A 104 8.62 -4.18 -6.72
C ILE A 104 8.92 -3.58 -8.10
N VAL A 105 9.38 -4.41 -9.03
CA VAL A 105 9.67 -4.03 -10.42
C VAL A 105 9.45 -5.23 -11.34
N GLY A 106 8.60 -5.07 -12.35
CA GLY A 106 8.16 -6.16 -13.20
C GLY A 106 7.51 -7.28 -12.36
N ASP A 107 8.16 -8.43 -12.30
CA ASP A 107 7.76 -9.62 -11.54
C ASP A 107 8.61 -9.83 -10.27
N GLN A 108 9.50 -8.90 -9.94
CA GLN A 108 10.47 -9.06 -8.85
C GLN A 108 10.08 -8.28 -7.61
N LEU A 109 10.18 -8.95 -6.45
CA LEU A 109 10.21 -8.33 -5.14
C LEU A 109 11.65 -8.09 -4.70
N ILE A 110 11.95 -6.86 -4.26
CA ILE A 110 13.22 -6.44 -3.68
C ILE A 110 12.98 -6.13 -2.21
N GLY A 111 13.78 -6.77 -1.33
CA GLY A 111 13.49 -6.82 0.10
C GLY A 111 12.64 -8.05 0.45
N PRO A 112 11.80 -7.99 1.50
CA PRO A 112 11.61 -6.86 2.41
C PRO A 112 12.88 -6.53 3.21
N THR A 113 12.98 -5.32 3.73
CA THR A 113 14.06 -4.90 4.64
C THR A 113 13.46 -4.26 5.88
N ARG A 114 13.86 -4.75 7.05
CA ARG A 114 13.45 -4.17 8.32
C ARG A 114 14.16 -2.85 8.54
N VAL A 115 13.40 -1.79 8.77
CA VAL A 115 13.94 -0.53 9.28
C VAL A 115 14.33 -0.76 10.75
N PRO A 116 15.54 -0.36 11.19
CA PRO A 116 15.96 -0.57 12.57
C PRO A 116 14.97 0.02 13.58
N ASN A 117 14.75 -0.68 14.70
CA ASN A 117 13.81 -0.25 15.72
C ASN A 117 14.21 1.12 16.31
N GLY A 118 13.22 1.97 16.56
CA GLY A 118 13.43 3.29 17.15
C GLY A 118 14.05 4.33 16.21
N VAL A 119 14.40 3.96 14.97
CA VAL A 119 14.93 4.90 13.99
C VAL A 119 13.78 5.64 13.30
N LYS A 120 13.80 6.97 13.39
CA LYS A 120 12.96 7.82 12.54
C LYS A 120 13.60 7.90 11.16
N LEU A 121 12.89 7.42 10.14
CA LEU A 121 13.36 7.39 8.76
C LEU A 121 13.42 8.80 8.17
N ASN A 122 14.50 9.52 8.45
CA ASN A 122 14.85 10.77 7.79
C ASN A 122 15.57 10.49 6.46
N SER A 123 15.95 11.53 5.73
CA SER A 123 16.62 11.39 4.43
C SER A 123 17.95 10.65 4.48
N GLN A 124 18.77 10.86 5.53
CA GLN A 124 20.04 10.15 5.69
C GLN A 124 19.80 8.66 5.92
N GLU A 125 18.93 8.32 6.88
CA GLU A 125 18.58 6.93 7.18
C GLU A 125 17.90 6.23 6.00
N TYR A 126 17.08 6.95 5.23
CA TYR A 126 16.49 6.44 4.00
C TYR A 126 17.57 6.10 2.95
N THR A 127 18.54 6.98 2.70
CA THR A 127 19.62 6.67 1.75
C THR A 127 20.55 5.53 2.22
N LYS A 128 20.76 5.39 3.54
CA LYS A 128 21.46 4.24 4.13
C LYS A 128 20.68 2.95 3.91
N LEU A 129 19.36 2.98 4.15
CA LEU A 129 18.45 1.88 3.90
C LEU A 129 18.51 1.45 2.44
N LEU A 130 18.37 2.37 1.49
CA LEU A 130 18.49 2.06 0.05
C LEU A 130 19.86 1.47 -0.31
N THR A 131 20.92 1.89 0.38
CA THR A 131 22.28 1.38 0.16
C THR A 131 22.41 -0.09 0.54
N SER A 132 21.75 -0.52 1.62
CA SER A 132 21.78 -1.92 2.06
C SER A 132 20.71 -2.78 1.38
N SER A 133 19.52 -2.24 1.10
CA SER A 133 18.37 -3.00 0.57
C SER A 133 18.32 -3.06 -0.96
N PHE A 134 18.45 -1.91 -1.63
CA PHE A 134 18.19 -1.78 -3.06
C PHE A 134 19.47 -1.88 -3.91
N LEU A 135 20.56 -1.21 -3.49
CA LEU A 135 21.76 -1.13 -4.30
C LEU A 135 22.42 -2.48 -4.64
N PRO A 136 22.40 -3.53 -3.78
CA PRO A 136 22.90 -4.85 -4.19
C PRO A 136 22.16 -5.41 -5.41
N TRP A 137 20.82 -5.36 -5.39
CA TRP A 137 20.00 -5.77 -6.52
C TRP A 137 20.30 -4.90 -7.75
N TYR A 138 20.30 -3.57 -7.59
CA TYR A 138 20.53 -2.64 -8.70
C TYR A 138 21.91 -2.86 -9.34
N ARG A 139 22.97 -3.01 -8.54
CA ARG A 139 24.34 -3.23 -9.03
C ARG A 139 24.46 -4.49 -9.87
N SER A 140 23.75 -5.56 -9.51
CA SER A 140 23.73 -6.83 -10.25
C SER A 140 23.07 -6.76 -11.64
N ARG A 141 22.33 -5.68 -11.96
CA ARG A 141 21.65 -5.54 -13.26
C ARG A 141 22.60 -5.07 -14.35
N SER A 142 22.36 -5.50 -15.59
CA SER A 142 23.10 -5.03 -16.76
C SER A 142 22.84 -3.55 -17.04
N ALA A 143 23.75 -2.90 -17.78
CA ALA A 143 23.58 -1.51 -18.18
C ALA A 143 22.31 -1.29 -19.03
N SER A 144 21.91 -2.26 -19.86
CA SER A 144 20.69 -2.17 -20.68
C SER A 144 19.42 -2.15 -19.84
N VAL A 145 19.35 -2.98 -18.78
CA VAL A 145 18.24 -2.96 -17.82
C VAL A 145 18.23 -1.64 -17.06
N LYS A 146 19.37 -1.25 -16.47
CA LYS A 146 19.51 0.02 -15.71
C LYS A 146 19.08 1.25 -16.52
N ARG A 147 19.29 1.25 -17.84
CA ARG A 147 18.88 2.36 -18.71
C ARG A 147 17.36 2.56 -18.79
N LYS A 148 16.57 1.49 -18.64
CA LYS A 148 15.10 1.52 -18.74
C LYS A 148 14.41 1.78 -17.40
N LEU A 149 15.09 1.54 -16.28
CA LEU A 149 14.48 1.63 -14.96
C LEU A 149 14.07 3.07 -14.61
N ILE A 150 12.88 3.20 -14.03
CA ILE A 150 12.33 4.43 -13.50
C ILE A 150 12.11 4.25 -12.00
N TRP A 151 12.57 5.19 -11.19
CA TRP A 151 12.37 5.19 -9.74
C TRP A 151 11.04 5.85 -9.39
N MET A 152 10.25 5.20 -8.55
CA MET A 152 9.03 5.75 -7.96
C MET A 152 9.10 5.63 -6.43
N HIS A 153 8.88 6.76 -5.77
CA HIS A 153 8.59 6.86 -4.34
C HIS A 153 7.58 8.00 -4.13
N ASP A 154 6.94 8.03 -2.96
CA ASP A 154 6.01 9.11 -2.64
C ASP A 154 6.74 10.43 -2.32
N ASN A 155 5.96 11.49 -2.06
CA ASN A 155 6.51 12.82 -1.76
C ASN A 155 6.77 13.05 -0.27
N ALA A 156 7.02 12.00 0.53
CA ALA A 156 7.36 12.16 1.94
C ALA A 156 8.57 13.10 2.10
N PRO A 157 8.66 13.88 3.21
CA PRO A 157 9.75 14.84 3.39
C PRO A 157 11.16 14.25 3.26
N ALA A 158 11.36 13.01 3.73
CA ALA A 158 12.63 12.30 3.58
C ALA A 158 12.97 12.01 2.11
N HIS A 159 11.97 11.64 1.31
CA HIS A 159 12.09 11.29 -0.11
C HIS A 159 12.37 12.51 -0.98
N ASN A 160 11.66 13.61 -0.74
CA ASN A 160 11.80 14.86 -1.51
C ASN A 160 12.96 15.77 -1.04
N SER A 161 13.73 15.35 -0.03
CA SER A 161 14.88 16.13 0.45
C SER A 161 15.99 16.26 -0.60
N HIS A 162 16.78 17.34 -0.52
CA HIS A 162 17.96 17.52 -1.38
C HIS A 162 18.93 16.34 -1.27
N HIS A 163 19.18 15.86 -0.04
CA HIS A 163 20.06 14.73 0.23
C HIS A 163 19.64 13.46 -0.53
N THR A 164 18.35 13.11 -0.48
CA THR A 164 17.82 11.93 -1.16
C THR A 164 17.84 12.10 -2.68
N ARG A 165 17.47 13.29 -3.17
CA ARG A 165 17.49 13.60 -4.61
C ARG A 165 18.89 13.52 -5.20
N ASP A 166 19.89 14.06 -4.50
CA ASP A 166 21.30 13.96 -4.90
C ASP A 166 21.79 12.51 -4.91
N PHE A 167 21.42 11.74 -3.89
CA PHE A 167 21.76 10.33 -3.80
C PHE A 167 21.22 9.55 -5.00
N LEU A 168 19.93 9.73 -5.33
CA LEU A 168 19.28 9.09 -6.48
C LEU A 168 19.87 9.55 -7.82
N ALA A 169 20.13 10.85 -7.97
CA ALA A 169 20.76 11.42 -9.16
C ALA A 169 22.15 10.82 -9.43
N LYS A 170 22.97 10.64 -8.39
CA LYS A 170 24.27 9.94 -8.47
C LYS A 170 24.16 8.48 -8.91
N LYS A 171 22.97 7.86 -8.82
CA LYS A 171 22.69 6.50 -9.32
C LYS A 171 22.02 6.49 -10.69
N GLY A 172 21.74 7.67 -11.27
CA GLY A 172 21.10 7.84 -12.57
C GLY A 172 19.57 7.98 -12.51
N PHE A 173 18.97 8.06 -11.31
CA PHE A 173 17.54 8.30 -11.12
C PHE A 173 17.29 9.80 -10.97
N LYS A 174 17.26 10.51 -12.10
CA LYS A 174 16.97 11.94 -12.20
C LYS A 174 16.12 12.20 -13.43
N ASP A 175 15.59 13.41 -13.54
CA ASP A 175 14.78 13.84 -14.68
C ASP A 175 13.63 12.84 -14.94
N GLN A 176 13.47 12.35 -16.17
CA GLN A 176 12.42 11.39 -16.53
C GLN A 176 12.54 10.01 -15.85
N LYS A 177 13.69 9.70 -15.23
CA LYS A 177 13.89 8.46 -14.47
C LYS A 177 13.50 8.57 -13.00
N LEU A 178 13.12 9.75 -12.54
CA LEU A 178 12.46 9.94 -11.26
C LEU A 178 11.00 10.29 -11.53
N MET A 179 10.11 9.33 -11.29
CA MET A 179 8.69 9.49 -11.57
C MET A 179 8.09 10.56 -10.64
N THR A 180 7.41 11.54 -11.22
CA THR A 180 6.58 12.47 -10.44
C THR A 180 5.41 11.71 -9.83
N TRP A 181 5.03 12.03 -8.60
CA TRP A 181 3.94 11.33 -7.91
C TRP A 181 2.85 12.28 -7.44
N PRO A 182 1.57 12.03 -7.74
CA PRO A 182 0.48 12.87 -7.23
C PRO A 182 0.29 12.63 -5.72
N ALA A 183 0.13 13.71 -4.96
CA ALA A 183 -0.10 13.63 -3.51
C ALA A 183 -1.36 12.80 -3.17
N CYS A 184 -1.38 12.21 -1.97
CA CYS A 184 -2.49 11.42 -1.44
C CYS A 184 -2.95 10.28 -2.37
N SER A 185 -2.03 9.60 -3.05
CA SER A 185 -2.35 8.57 -4.05
C SER A 185 -1.83 7.16 -3.77
N PRO A 186 -2.01 6.60 -2.56
CA PRO A 186 -1.58 5.24 -2.26
C PRO A 186 -2.30 4.18 -3.12
N ASP A 187 -3.54 4.44 -3.50
CA ASP A 187 -4.35 3.57 -4.38
C ASP A 187 -3.75 3.39 -5.80
N LEU A 188 -2.86 4.28 -6.22
CA LEU A 188 -2.11 4.17 -7.47
C LEU A 188 -0.80 3.38 -7.32
N ASN A 189 -0.27 3.22 -6.11
CA ASN A 189 0.98 2.50 -5.88
C ASN A 189 0.70 0.99 -5.73
N PRO A 190 1.14 0.13 -6.67
CA PRO A 190 0.85 -1.30 -6.61
C PRO A 190 1.46 -2.00 -5.38
N ILE A 191 2.51 -1.45 -4.77
CA ILE A 191 3.11 -2.03 -3.56
C ILE A 191 2.17 -1.98 -2.34
N GLU A 192 1.18 -1.08 -2.32
CA GLU A 192 0.16 -1.05 -1.25
C GLU A 192 -0.68 -2.34 -1.25
N HIS A 193 -0.85 -2.95 -2.42
CA HIS A 193 -1.50 -4.25 -2.54
C HIS A 193 -0.56 -5.39 -2.13
N LEU A 194 0.76 -5.27 -2.37
CA LEU A 194 1.74 -6.20 -1.83
C LEU A 194 1.67 -6.20 -0.29
N TRP A 195 1.62 -5.03 0.35
CA TRP A 195 1.47 -4.94 1.80
C TRP A 195 0.20 -5.61 2.30
N SER A 196 -0.90 -5.48 1.54
CA SER A 196 -2.16 -6.16 1.85
C SER A 196 -2.04 -7.68 1.75
N ILE A 197 -1.32 -8.21 0.75
CA ILE A 197 -1.03 -9.65 0.61
C ILE A 197 -0.17 -10.15 1.77
N ILE A 198 0.95 -9.46 2.06
CA ILE A 198 1.87 -9.82 3.14
C ILE A 198 1.13 -9.86 4.46
N LYS A 199 0.42 -8.78 4.81
CA LYS A 199 -0.36 -8.72 6.06
C LYS A 199 -1.34 -9.88 6.13
N ARG A 200 -2.00 -10.26 5.02
CA ARG A 200 -3.05 -11.32 5.01
C ARG A 200 -2.51 -12.66 5.38
N ARG A 201 -1.33 -12.97 4.85
CA ARG A 201 -0.65 -14.24 5.12
C ARG A 201 0.01 -14.24 6.49
N VAL A 202 0.61 -13.11 6.91
CA VAL A 202 1.23 -12.96 8.23
C VAL A 202 0.20 -13.12 9.36
N TYR A 203 -0.96 -12.46 9.25
CA TYR A 203 -2.01 -12.49 10.27
C TYR A 203 -3.13 -13.48 9.95
N ALA A 204 -2.86 -14.49 9.12
CA ALA A 204 -3.82 -15.56 8.84
C ALA A 204 -4.31 -16.18 10.16
N ASP A 205 -5.56 -16.61 10.18
CA ASP A 205 -6.22 -17.25 11.32
C ASP A 205 -6.18 -16.42 12.62
N GLY A 206 -6.07 -15.10 12.49
CA GLY A 206 -6.05 -14.18 13.64
C GLY A 206 -4.75 -14.21 14.43
N ARG A 207 -3.66 -14.73 13.86
CA ARG A 207 -2.36 -14.82 14.50
C ARG A 207 -1.88 -13.46 15.04
N GLN A 208 -1.32 -13.49 16.24
CA GLN A 208 -0.61 -12.38 16.87
C GLN A 208 0.83 -12.79 17.18
N TYR A 209 1.69 -11.81 17.45
CA TYR A 209 3.12 -12.05 17.65
C TYR A 209 3.56 -11.50 18.99
N GLY A 210 4.37 -12.23 19.75
CA GLY A 210 4.86 -11.78 21.06
C GLY A 210 5.88 -10.65 20.91
N THR A 211 6.81 -10.82 19.97
CA THR A 211 7.97 -9.93 19.76
C THR A 211 8.07 -9.40 18.33
N ALA A 212 8.83 -8.30 18.15
CA ALA A 212 9.08 -7.74 16.82
C ALA A 212 9.92 -8.69 15.95
N GLU A 213 10.77 -9.52 16.56
CA GLU A 213 11.61 -10.50 15.90
C GLU A 213 10.78 -11.68 15.35
N GLU A 214 9.80 -12.16 16.11
CA GLU A 214 8.86 -13.19 15.63
C GLU A 214 8.02 -12.67 14.45
N LEU A 215 7.51 -11.44 14.58
CA LEU A 215 6.76 -10.80 13.49
C LEU A 215 7.64 -10.62 12.25
N TRP A 216 8.88 -10.18 12.43
CA TRP A 216 9.83 -10.02 11.33
C TRP A 216 10.12 -11.34 10.60
N LYS A 217 10.40 -12.43 11.34
CA LYS A 217 10.62 -13.75 10.75
C LYS A 217 9.42 -14.22 9.93
N ALA A 218 8.20 -13.97 10.41
CA ALA A 218 7.00 -14.32 9.66
C ALA A 218 6.81 -13.47 8.39
N ILE A 219 7.14 -12.18 8.44
CA ILE A 219 7.15 -11.31 7.25
C ILE A 219 8.17 -11.81 6.23
N GLU A 220 9.38 -12.17 6.65
CA GLU A 220 10.42 -12.72 5.78
C GLU A 220 9.94 -14.01 5.11
N GLU A 221 9.37 -14.94 5.89
CA GLU A 221 8.87 -16.21 5.38
C GLU A 221 7.72 -16.03 4.40
N VAL A 222 6.73 -15.20 4.74
CA VAL A 222 5.63 -14.89 3.83
C VAL A 222 6.13 -14.26 2.54
N SER A 223 7.09 -13.34 2.62
CA SER A 223 7.60 -12.61 1.47
C SER A 223 8.41 -13.50 0.52
N LYS A 224 9.16 -14.48 1.04
CA LYS A 224 9.85 -15.50 0.23
C LYS A 224 8.88 -16.37 -0.58
N ASN A 225 7.68 -16.57 -0.05
CA ASN A 225 6.62 -17.35 -0.67
C ASN A 225 5.66 -16.52 -1.55
N ILE A 226 5.96 -15.25 -1.81
CA ILE A 226 5.22 -14.46 -2.81
C ILE A 226 5.77 -14.81 -4.19
N SER A 227 4.89 -15.29 -5.08
CA SER A 227 5.31 -15.73 -6.40
C SER A 227 5.60 -14.53 -7.33
N ARG A 228 6.38 -14.78 -8.38
CA ARG A 228 6.67 -13.77 -9.41
C ARG A 228 5.39 -13.33 -10.12
N GLU A 229 4.47 -14.26 -10.35
CA GLU A 229 3.18 -14.02 -10.99
C GLU A 229 2.29 -13.11 -10.12
N GLU A 230 2.35 -13.25 -8.78
CA GLU A 230 1.65 -12.34 -7.89
C GLU A 230 2.18 -10.92 -8.02
N VAL A 231 3.51 -10.73 -7.99
CA VAL A 231 4.13 -9.41 -8.17
C VAL A 231 3.82 -8.83 -9.55
N GLN A 232 3.91 -9.65 -10.60
CA GLN A 232 3.63 -9.25 -11.98
C GLN A 232 2.18 -8.75 -12.14
N LYS A 233 1.20 -9.43 -11.54
CA LYS A 233 -0.20 -8.98 -11.54
C LYS A 233 -0.35 -7.60 -10.90
N LEU A 234 0.41 -7.31 -9.85
CA LEU A 234 0.38 -5.99 -9.21
C LEU A 234 0.89 -4.90 -10.14
N THR A 235 2.05 -5.10 -10.77
CA THR A 235 2.65 -4.10 -11.67
C THR A 235 1.86 -3.93 -12.97
N GLN A 236 1.26 -4.99 -13.50
CA GLN A 236 0.37 -4.94 -14.67
C GLN A 236 -0.99 -4.29 -14.37
N SER A 237 -1.41 -4.24 -13.10
CA SER A 237 -2.69 -3.62 -12.74
C SER A 237 -2.71 -2.09 -12.91
N VAL A 238 -1.55 -1.44 -13.04
CA VAL A 238 -1.44 0.02 -12.94
C VAL A 238 -2.24 0.74 -14.03
N ASP A 239 -2.22 0.28 -15.28
CA ASP A 239 -3.02 0.92 -16.35
C ASP A 239 -4.52 0.93 -16.04
N SER A 240 -5.06 -0.20 -15.55
CA SER A 240 -6.48 -0.28 -15.15
C SER A 240 -6.81 0.66 -13.98
N ARG A 241 -5.84 0.92 -13.09
CA ARG A 241 -5.99 1.92 -12.02
C ARG A 241 -6.08 3.33 -12.58
N LEU A 242 -5.29 3.64 -13.61
CA LEU A 242 -5.33 4.96 -14.26
C LEU A 242 -6.67 5.20 -14.93
N GLU A 243 -7.20 4.21 -15.66
CA GLU A 243 -8.54 4.28 -16.28
C GLU A 243 -9.63 4.56 -15.25
N ARG A 244 -9.53 3.94 -14.07
CA ARG A 244 -10.46 4.20 -12.96
C ARG A 244 -10.29 5.60 -12.38
N VAL A 245 -9.08 6.12 -12.26
CA VAL A 245 -8.87 7.53 -11.86
C VAL A 245 -9.52 8.49 -12.85
N LEU A 246 -9.43 8.22 -14.15
CA LEU A 246 -10.10 9.02 -15.18
C LEU A 246 -11.63 8.96 -15.02
N THR A 247 -12.19 7.77 -14.86
CA THR A 247 -13.62 7.54 -14.67
C THR A 247 -14.14 8.20 -13.38
N CYS A 248 -13.38 8.12 -12.30
CA CYS A 248 -13.69 8.75 -11.01
C CYS A 248 -13.33 10.24 -10.96
N ARG A 249 -12.97 10.87 -12.09
CA ARG A 249 -12.63 12.29 -12.21
C ARG A 249 -11.57 12.74 -11.18
N GLY A 250 -10.52 11.94 -11.03
CA GLY A 250 -9.42 12.20 -10.08
C GLY A 250 -9.68 11.73 -8.66
N GLY A 251 -10.85 11.15 -8.39
CA GLY A 251 -11.20 10.56 -7.10
C GLY A 251 -10.37 9.33 -6.73
N TYR A 252 -10.62 8.83 -5.52
CA TYR A 252 -10.06 7.56 -5.07
C TYR A 252 -10.62 6.38 -5.87
N ILE A 253 -9.80 5.36 -6.02
CA ILE A 253 -10.18 4.07 -6.61
C ILE A 253 -10.13 2.97 -5.52
N GLU A 254 -10.84 1.87 -5.76
CA GLU A 254 -10.98 0.72 -4.83
C GLU A 254 -10.31 -0.57 -5.31
#